data_AF-A0A8S9S319-F1
#
_entry.id   AF-A0A8S9S319-F1
#
_cell.length_a   1.000
_cell.length_b   1.000
_cell.length_c   1.000
_cell.angle_alpha   90.00
_cell.angle_beta   90.00
_cell.angle_gamma   90.00
#
_symmetry.space_group_name_H-M   'P 1'
#
loop_
_entity.id
_entity.type
_entity.pdbx_description
1 polymer ?
#
loop_
_entity_poly.entity_id
_entity_poly.type
_entity_poly.pdbx_seq_one_letter_code
_entity_poly.pdbx_strand_id
1 'polypeptide(L)'
;MLLNTMCGLCLQVERSYVCADTGAIMQEPIQRIQPYINRDVMFTAAELSEVKKISTGHLRLLGFKPLSCLKDYHNMKPSTFLYPSDKEVIGSTRAFVALHRSMIQLGRFAVAFYGGTTPPRLVALVAQDEIESDGGQVEPPGMNMIYLPYANDIRDIEEAR
;
A
#
# COMPACT_ATOMS: atom_id res chain seq x y z
N MET A 1 3.79 -24.60 4.27
CA MET A 1 5.20 -24.95 4.52
C MET A 1 5.40 -26.35 3.98
N LEU A 2 6.30 -26.56 3.02
CA LEU A 2 6.59 -27.90 2.51
C LEU A 2 7.53 -28.59 3.49
N LEU A 3 7.08 -29.73 4.02
CA LEU A 3 7.80 -30.52 5.01
C LEU A 3 8.17 -31.86 4.38
N ASN A 4 9.34 -32.37 4.74
CA ASN A 4 9.71 -33.73 4.39
C ASN A 4 8.89 -34.71 5.22
N THR A 5 8.13 -35.57 4.56
CA THR A 5 7.21 -36.53 5.20
C THR A 5 7.91 -37.50 6.15
N MET A 6 9.20 -37.79 5.94
CA MET A 6 9.95 -38.77 6.74
C MET A 6 10.63 -38.18 7.97
N CYS A 7 11.07 -36.92 7.91
CA CYS A 7 11.82 -36.29 9.00
C CYS A 7 11.17 -35.04 9.59
N GLY A 8 10.04 -34.58 9.02
CA GLY A 8 9.34 -33.38 9.48
C GLY A 8 10.12 -32.07 9.29
N LEU A 9 11.27 -32.11 8.60
CA LEU A 9 12.11 -30.95 8.37
C LEU A 9 11.57 -30.08 7.23
N CYS A 10 11.81 -28.78 7.33
CA CYS A 10 11.44 -27.82 6.29
C CYS A 10 12.28 -28.04 5.04
N LEU A 11 11.61 -28.10 3.89
CA LEU A 11 12.28 -28.20 2.60
C LEU A 11 12.60 -26.82 2.05
N GLN A 12 13.82 -26.67 1.53
CA GLN A 12 14.21 -25.52 0.73
C GLN A 12 13.64 -25.68 -0.69
N VAL A 13 13.06 -24.60 -1.23
CA VAL A 13 12.54 -24.56 -2.59
C VAL A 13 13.40 -23.62 -3.41
N GLU A 14 13.94 -24.13 -4.50
CA GLU A 14 14.64 -23.34 -5.51
C GLU A 14 13.84 -23.35 -6.82
N ARG A 15 13.89 -22.25 -7.57
CA ARG A 15 13.21 -22.14 -8.88
C ARG A 15 14.21 -21.64 -9.90
N SER A 16 14.38 -22.40 -10.98
CA SER A 16 15.14 -22.02 -12.16
C SER A 16 14.24 -22.03 -13.40
N TYR A 17 14.57 -21.21 -14.39
CA TYR A 17 13.91 -21.19 -15.69
C TYR A 17 14.82 -21.89 -16.70
N VAL A 18 14.24 -22.80 -17.48
CA VAL A 18 14.98 -23.65 -18.43
C VAL A 18 14.38 -23.47 -19.81
N CYS A 19 15.22 -23.31 -20.83
CA CYS A 19 14.80 -23.28 -22.22
C CYS A 19 14.32 -24.67 -22.66
N ALA A 20 13.11 -24.75 -23.24
CA ALA A 20 12.53 -26.02 -23.65
C ALA A 20 13.32 -26.73 -24.77
N ASP A 21 13.94 -25.96 -25.66
CA ASP A 21 14.65 -26.50 -26.83
C ASP A 21 16.09 -26.91 -26.51
N THR A 22 16.80 -26.10 -25.72
CA THR A 22 18.23 -26.29 -25.44
C THR A 22 18.52 -26.93 -24.08
N GLY A 23 17.54 -26.98 -23.18
CA GLY A 23 17.75 -27.41 -21.79
C GLY A 23 18.66 -26.48 -20.98
N ALA A 24 19.09 -25.35 -21.54
CA ALA A 24 19.96 -24.40 -20.87
C ALA A 24 19.20 -23.60 -19.81
N ILE A 25 19.87 -23.31 -18.70
CA ILE A 25 19.35 -22.43 -17.65
C ILE A 25 19.37 -20.99 -18.16
N MET A 26 18.22 -20.33 -18.11
CA MET A 26 18.06 -18.94 -18.54
C MET A 26 18.63 -18.01 -17.46
N GLN A 27 19.74 -17.33 -17.78
CA GLN A 27 20.35 -16.33 -16.88
C GLN A 27 19.87 -14.90 -17.16
N GLU A 28 19.46 -14.62 -18.41
CA GLU A 28 18.97 -13.31 -18.79
C GLU A 28 17.55 -13.05 -18.22
N PRO A 29 17.24 -11.78 -17.85
CA PRO A 29 15.92 -11.44 -17.37
C PRO A 29 14.89 -11.68 -18.47
N ILE A 30 13.92 -12.54 -18.16
CA ILE A 30 12.83 -12.88 -19.08
C ILE A 30 12.08 -11.60 -19.48
N GLN A 31 12.06 -11.31 -20.78
CA GLN A 31 11.26 -10.24 -21.34
C GLN A 31 9.77 -10.61 -21.23
N ARG A 32 8.94 -9.63 -20.92
CA ARG A 32 7.50 -9.81 -20.82
C ARG A 32 6.84 -9.32 -22.09
N ILE A 33 5.97 -10.13 -22.67
CA ILE A 33 5.22 -9.77 -23.86
C ILE A 33 3.78 -9.47 -23.47
N GLN A 34 3.28 -8.31 -23.89
CA GLN A 34 1.88 -7.94 -23.80
C GLN A 34 1.33 -7.84 -25.23
N PRO A 35 0.53 -8.82 -25.70
CA PRO A 35 -0.14 -8.70 -26.98
C PRO A 35 -1.16 -7.57 -26.92
N TYR A 36 -1.15 -6.70 -27.91
CA TYR A 36 -2.10 -5.60 -28.06
C TYR A 36 -2.57 -5.51 -29.51
N ILE A 37 -3.86 -5.76 -29.72
CA ILE A 37 -4.46 -5.90 -31.05
C ILE A 37 -3.75 -7.03 -31.81
N ASN A 38 -2.90 -6.69 -32.79
CA ASN A 38 -2.16 -7.62 -33.65
C ASN A 38 -0.65 -7.37 -33.56
N ARG A 39 -0.17 -6.82 -32.46
CA ARG A 39 1.25 -6.57 -32.22
C ARG A 39 1.66 -7.04 -30.83
N ASP A 40 2.83 -7.64 -30.76
CA ASP A 40 3.44 -8.05 -29.51
C ASP A 40 4.33 -6.91 -29.01
N VAL A 41 3.98 -6.34 -27.86
CA VAL A 41 4.78 -5.31 -27.21
C VAL A 41 5.65 -5.97 -26.15
N MET A 42 6.97 -5.91 -26.35
CA MET A 42 7.94 -6.46 -25.43
C MET A 42 8.34 -5.41 -24.39
N PHE A 43 8.41 -5.82 -23.13
CA PHE A 43 8.85 -5.00 -22.02
C PHE A 43 9.90 -5.75 -21.20
N THR A 44 10.93 -5.03 -20.80
CA THR A 44 11.85 -5.45 -19.74
C THR A 44 11.21 -5.27 -18.37
N ALA A 45 11.72 -5.99 -17.36
CA ALA A 45 11.27 -5.80 -15.98
C ALA A 45 11.53 -4.37 -15.47
N ALA A 46 12.61 -3.72 -15.93
CA ALA A 46 12.95 -2.36 -15.59
C ALA A 46 11.94 -1.34 -16.15
N GLU A 47 11.58 -1.47 -17.45
CA GLU A 47 10.57 -0.61 -18.08
C GLU A 47 9.22 -0.72 -17.38
N LEU A 48 8.79 -1.94 -17.04
CA LEU A 48 7.54 -2.14 -16.28
C LEU A 48 7.57 -1.52 -14.89
N SER A 49 8.75 -1.45 -14.26
CA SER A 49 8.91 -0.79 -12.96
C SER A 49 8.81 0.73 -13.11
N GLU A 50 9.46 1.31 -14.11
CA GLU A 50 9.43 2.76 -14.36
C GLU A 50 8.02 3.23 -14.78
N VAL A 51 7.31 2.48 -15.63
CA VAL A 51 5.92 2.80 -16.01
C VAL A 51 4.98 2.86 -14.80
N LYS A 52 5.24 2.06 -13.76
CA LYS A 52 4.41 2.02 -12.53
C LYS A 52 4.78 3.08 -11.50
N LYS A 53 5.93 3.75 -11.67
CA LYS A 53 6.51 4.64 -10.67
C LYS A 53 5.94 6.04 -10.81
N ILE A 54 5.23 6.50 -9.77
CA ILE A 54 4.59 7.83 -9.76
C ILE A 54 5.14 8.71 -8.62
N SER A 55 5.57 8.13 -7.50
CA SER A 55 6.21 8.85 -6.40
C SER A 55 7.56 8.23 -6.02
N THR A 56 8.48 9.08 -5.54
CA THR A 56 9.78 8.65 -5.03
C THR A 56 9.73 8.17 -3.57
N GLY A 57 8.65 8.48 -2.85
CA GLY A 57 8.46 8.14 -1.44
C GLY A 57 7.24 7.26 -1.22
N HIS A 58 7.30 6.47 -0.14
CA HIS A 58 6.26 5.50 0.23
C HIS A 58 4.99 6.18 0.75
N LEU A 59 5.12 7.35 1.36
CA LEU A 59 4.01 8.17 1.85
C LEU A 59 4.34 9.65 1.58
N ARG A 60 3.52 10.31 0.75
CA ARG A 60 3.69 11.73 0.40
C ARG A 60 2.41 12.49 0.69
N LEU A 61 2.47 13.42 1.65
CA LEU A 61 1.36 14.30 1.98
C LEU A 61 1.01 15.22 0.79
N LEU A 62 -0.28 15.33 0.49
CA LEU A 62 -0.82 16.21 -0.55
C LEU A 62 -1.53 17.42 0.05
N GLY A 63 -2.21 17.25 1.18
CA GLY A 63 -2.93 18.33 1.85
C GLY A 63 -3.92 17.81 2.89
N PHE A 64 -4.87 18.65 3.28
CA PHE A 64 -5.85 18.36 4.34
C PHE A 64 -7.28 18.63 3.86
N LYS A 65 -8.21 17.75 4.23
CA LYS A 65 -9.66 17.89 3.93
C LYS A 65 -10.50 17.72 5.21
N PRO A 66 -11.71 18.33 5.29
CA PRO A 66 -12.62 18.11 6.41
C PRO A 66 -13.00 16.63 6.53
N LEU A 67 -13.14 16.12 7.76
CA LEU A 67 -13.62 14.75 8.01
C LEU A 67 -15.00 14.48 7.38
N SER A 68 -15.86 15.48 7.24
CA SER A 68 -17.18 15.35 6.59
C SER A 68 -17.12 14.92 5.12
N CYS A 69 -15.98 15.12 4.45
CA CYS A 69 -15.75 14.68 3.07
C CYS A 69 -15.34 13.20 2.97
N LEU A 70 -14.96 12.57 4.08
CA LEU A 70 -14.64 11.15 4.12
C LEU A 70 -15.92 10.38 4.43
N LYS A 71 -16.24 9.39 3.61
CA LYS A 71 -17.42 8.54 3.77
C LYS A 71 -16.99 7.13 4.11
N ASP A 72 -17.80 6.43 4.88
CA ASP A 72 -17.46 5.08 5.37
C ASP A 72 -17.26 4.09 4.22
N TYR A 73 -18.03 4.24 3.15
CA TYR A 73 -17.92 3.41 1.94
C TYR A 73 -16.70 3.74 1.06
N HIS A 74 -15.90 4.76 1.39
CA HIS A 74 -14.64 5.03 0.70
C HIS A 74 -13.51 4.09 1.14
N ASN A 75 -13.72 3.17 2.09
CA ASN A 75 -12.67 2.27 2.49
C ASN A 75 -12.60 1.02 1.59
N MET A 76 -11.56 0.91 0.78
CA MET A 76 -11.41 -0.20 -0.18
C MET A 76 -10.86 -1.50 0.42
N LYS A 77 -10.14 -1.43 1.55
CA LYS A 77 -9.49 -2.58 2.18
C LYS A 77 -9.17 -2.27 3.65
N PRO A 78 -8.78 -3.26 4.48
CA PRO A 78 -8.45 -3.00 5.88
C PRO A 78 -7.42 -1.87 6.03
N SER A 79 -7.74 -0.93 6.92
CA SER A 79 -6.92 0.25 7.19
C SER A 79 -5.59 -0.16 7.82
N THR A 80 -4.57 0.66 7.64
CA THR A 80 -3.24 0.45 8.24
C THR A 80 -3.00 1.50 9.31
N PHE A 81 -2.49 1.10 10.48
CA PHE A 81 -2.20 2.02 11.57
C PHE A 81 -0.78 2.58 11.47
N LEU A 82 -0.65 3.91 11.60
CA LEU A 82 0.63 4.62 11.56
C LEU A 82 1.00 5.11 12.94
N TYR A 83 2.25 4.85 13.30
CA TYR A 83 2.88 5.30 14.53
C TYR A 83 4.26 5.88 14.22
N PRO A 84 4.68 6.97 14.89
CA PRO A 84 5.96 7.60 14.61
C PRO A 84 7.14 6.73 15.03
N SER A 85 8.28 6.93 14.37
CA SER A 85 9.56 6.34 14.76
C SER A 85 10.70 7.30 14.51
N ASP A 86 11.51 7.53 15.55
CA ASP A 86 12.71 8.37 15.46
C ASP A 86 13.96 7.58 15.02
N LYS A 87 13.81 6.30 14.64
CA LYS A 87 14.94 5.43 14.26
C LYS A 87 15.69 5.91 13.02
N GLU A 88 14.97 6.36 12.00
CA GLU A 88 15.57 6.83 10.75
C GLU A 88 15.72 8.34 10.70
N VAL A 89 14.77 9.07 11.29
CA VAL A 89 14.74 10.54 11.26
C VAL A 89 14.40 11.06 12.66
N ILE A 90 15.39 11.67 13.31
CA ILE A 90 15.26 12.22 14.66
C ILE A 90 14.26 13.39 14.64
N GLY A 91 13.34 13.43 15.62
CA GLY A 91 12.31 14.47 15.73
C GLY A 91 11.00 14.16 15.00
N SER A 92 10.90 12.99 14.36
CA SER A 92 9.68 12.53 13.68
C SER A 92 8.50 12.45 14.64
N THR A 93 8.72 11.95 15.86
CA THR A 93 7.70 11.83 16.90
C THR A 93 7.14 13.19 17.29
N ARG A 94 8.00 14.20 17.45
CA ARG A 94 7.56 15.56 17.79
C ARG A 94 6.72 16.18 16.67
N ALA A 95 7.16 16.03 15.41
CA ALA A 95 6.42 16.51 14.25
C ALA A 95 5.07 15.78 14.10
N PHE A 96 5.06 14.46 14.30
CA PHE A 96 3.86 13.64 14.24
C PHE A 96 2.84 14.06 15.31
N VAL A 97 3.27 14.23 16.56
CA VAL A 97 2.37 14.65 17.67
C VAL A 97 1.78 16.04 17.41
N ALA A 98 2.57 16.98 16.87
CA ALA A 98 2.07 18.30 16.51
C ALA A 98 1.02 18.25 15.38
N LEU A 99 1.29 17.42 14.36
CA LEU A 99 0.38 17.20 13.24
C LEU A 99 -0.92 16.53 13.70
N HIS A 100 -0.80 15.45 14.49
CA HIS A 100 -1.89 14.67 15.05
C HIS A 100 -2.86 15.57 15.85
N ARG A 101 -2.34 16.34 16.81
CA ARG A 101 -3.16 17.26 17.63
C ARG A 101 -3.87 18.30 16.78
N SER A 102 -3.18 18.87 15.79
CA SER A 102 -3.75 19.88 14.89
C SER A 102 -4.88 19.31 14.02
N MET A 103 -4.73 18.07 13.55
CA MET A 103 -5.75 17.39 12.73
C MET A 103 -7.03 17.13 13.53
N ILE A 104 -6.90 16.70 14.79
CA ILE A 104 -8.04 16.47 15.68
C ILE A 104 -8.74 17.80 16.01
N GLN A 105 -7.97 18.81 16.44
CA GLN A 105 -8.52 20.12 16.79
C GLN A 105 -9.28 20.78 15.64
N LEU A 106 -8.81 20.60 14.41
CA LEU A 106 -9.42 21.20 13.22
C LEU A 106 -10.47 20.31 12.54
N GLY A 107 -10.66 19.07 13.01
CA GLY A 107 -11.56 18.10 12.37
C GLY A 107 -11.17 17.78 10.92
N ARG A 108 -9.87 17.62 10.66
CA ARG A 108 -9.30 17.42 9.31
C ARG A 108 -8.58 16.09 9.22
N PHE A 109 -8.68 15.44 8.06
CA PHE A 109 -7.82 14.31 7.70
C PHE A 109 -6.79 14.76 6.66
N ALA A 110 -5.63 14.09 6.64
CA ALA A 110 -4.59 14.34 5.65
C ALA A 110 -4.81 13.44 4.43
N VAL A 111 -4.72 14.01 3.23
CA VAL A 111 -4.72 13.26 1.98
C VAL A 111 -3.27 13.04 1.56
N ALA A 112 -2.90 11.80 1.25
CA ALA A 112 -1.55 11.46 0.84
C ALA A 112 -1.54 10.45 -0.31
N PHE A 113 -0.43 10.41 -1.05
CA PHE A 113 -0.10 9.25 -1.88
C PHE A 113 0.63 8.21 -1.03
N TYR A 114 0.17 6.97 -1.12
CA TYR A 114 0.84 5.80 -0.56
C TYR A 114 1.20 4.81 -1.67
N GLY A 115 2.48 4.46 -1.76
CA GLY A 115 2.97 3.51 -2.76
C GLY A 115 4.43 3.77 -3.14
N GLY A 116 5.13 2.69 -3.51
CA GLY A 116 6.50 2.73 -4.02
C GLY A 116 6.55 2.15 -5.43
N THR A 117 6.78 0.84 -5.54
CA THR A 117 6.84 0.09 -6.80
C THR A 117 5.48 -0.40 -7.30
N THR A 118 4.45 -0.28 -6.48
CA THR A 118 3.04 -0.55 -6.81
C THR A 118 2.35 0.73 -7.27
N PRO A 119 1.29 0.65 -8.09
CA PRO A 119 0.56 1.84 -8.51
C PRO A 119 0.13 2.64 -7.28
N PRO A 120 0.44 3.95 -7.23
CA PRO A 120 0.19 4.77 -6.06
C PRO A 120 -1.30 4.80 -5.77
N ARG A 121 -1.63 4.74 -4.48
CA ARG A 121 -3.01 4.87 -4.01
C ARG A 121 -3.16 6.16 -3.25
N LEU A 122 -4.30 6.80 -3.43
CA LEU A 122 -4.71 7.87 -2.55
C LEU A 122 -5.14 7.26 -1.21
N VAL A 123 -4.66 7.87 -0.13
CA VAL A 123 -5.02 7.47 1.23
C VAL A 123 -5.46 8.67 2.05
N ALA A 124 -6.39 8.42 2.95
CA ALA A 124 -6.79 9.35 4.00
C ALA A 124 -6.11 8.93 5.30
N LEU A 125 -5.30 9.83 5.87
CA LEU A 125 -4.74 9.70 7.21
C LEU A 125 -5.69 10.38 8.20
N VAL A 126 -6.30 9.59 9.06
CA VAL A 126 -7.24 10.05 10.10
C VAL A 126 -6.57 9.90 11.45
N ALA A 127 -6.41 11.00 12.19
CA ALA A 127 -5.85 10.97 13.53
C ALA A 127 -6.84 10.32 14.51
N GLN A 128 -6.32 9.44 15.37
CA GLN A 128 -7.07 8.73 16.42
C GLN A 128 -6.44 9.08 17.78
N ASP A 129 -7.27 9.54 18.71
CA ASP A 129 -6.88 9.76 20.09
C ASP A 129 -6.79 8.44 20.86
N GLU A 130 -6.01 8.45 21.93
CA GLU A 130 -5.92 7.31 22.84
C GLU A 130 -7.21 7.17 23.66
N ILE A 131 -7.75 5.96 23.72
CA ILE A 131 -8.87 5.62 24.60
C ILE A 131 -8.41 4.55 25.56
N GLU A 132 -8.44 4.87 26.85
CA GLU A 132 -8.14 3.95 27.95
C GLU A 132 -9.42 3.51 28.66
N SER A 133 -9.38 2.31 29.23
CA SER A 133 -10.41 1.78 30.12
C SER A 133 -9.73 1.13 31.33
N ASP A 134 -10.50 0.72 32.35
CA ASP A 134 -9.98 0.12 33.59
C ASP A 134 -9.06 -1.11 33.35
N GLY A 135 -9.15 -1.74 32.18
CA GLY A 135 -8.32 -2.87 31.75
C GLY A 135 -7.10 -2.52 30.87
N GLY A 136 -6.82 -1.24 30.62
CA GLY A 136 -5.73 -0.76 29.77
C GLY A 136 -6.18 -0.05 28.50
N GLN A 137 -5.26 0.10 27.55
CA GLN A 137 -5.47 0.80 26.29
C GLN A 137 -6.43 0.02 25.37
N VAL A 138 -7.53 0.66 24.97
CA VAL A 138 -8.50 0.13 24.01
C VAL A 138 -8.18 0.60 22.60
N GLU A 139 -7.93 1.90 22.44
CA GLU A 139 -7.52 2.50 21.17
C GLU A 139 -6.16 3.18 21.33
N PRO A 140 -5.15 2.81 20.51
CA PRO A 140 -3.83 3.43 20.57
C PRO A 140 -3.84 4.83 19.92
N PRO A 141 -3.00 5.76 20.40
CA PRO A 141 -2.80 7.05 19.74
C PRO A 141 -2.04 6.87 18.43
N GLY A 142 -2.52 7.48 17.35
CA GLY A 142 -1.84 7.40 16.06
C GLY A 142 -2.70 7.87 14.91
N MET A 143 -2.46 7.31 13.71
CA MET A 143 -3.27 7.64 12.53
C MET A 143 -3.71 6.38 11.78
N ASN A 144 -4.98 6.31 11.45
CA ASN A 144 -5.53 5.32 10.54
C ASN A 144 -5.33 5.77 9.09
N MET A 145 -4.64 4.95 8.30
CA MET A 145 -4.53 5.12 6.85
C MET A 145 -5.60 4.30 6.16
N ILE A 146 -6.60 5.02 5.67
CA ILE A 146 -7.76 4.51 4.93
C ILE A 146 -7.46 4.60 3.45
N TYR A 147 -7.70 3.51 2.72
CA TYR A 147 -7.40 3.43 1.29
C TYR A 147 -8.58 3.89 0.46
N LEU A 148 -8.41 5.03 -0.24
CA LEU A 148 -9.48 5.68 -0.99
C LEU A 148 -9.65 5.05 -2.38
N PRO A 149 -10.89 4.92 -2.89
CA PRO A 149 -11.16 4.52 -4.27
C PRO A 149 -10.71 5.61 -5.25
N TYR A 150 -10.23 5.18 -6.41
CA TYR A 150 -10.26 6.01 -7.61
C TYR A 150 -11.63 5.92 -8.29
N ALA A 151 -11.89 6.77 -9.28
CA ALA A 151 -13.14 6.74 -10.04
C ALA A 151 -13.48 5.34 -10.59
N ASN A 152 -12.47 4.61 -11.09
CA ASN A 152 -12.64 3.25 -11.62
C ASN A 152 -13.03 2.20 -10.57
N ASP A 153 -12.81 2.49 -9.28
CA ASP A 153 -13.15 1.59 -8.18
C ASP A 153 -14.62 1.76 -7.74
N ILE A 154 -15.26 2.89 -8.09
CA ILE A 154 -16.65 3.18 -7.76
C ILE A 154 -17.55 2.52 -8.80
N ARG A 155 -18.56 1.79 -8.34
CA ARG A 155 -19.57 1.15 -9.20
C ARG A 155 -20.87 1.91 -9.08
N ASP A 156 -21.43 2.29 -10.22
CA ASP A 156 -22.76 2.88 -10.28
C ASP A 156 -23.81 1.82 -9.89
N ILE A 157 -24.81 2.27 -9.13
CA ILE A 157 -25.95 1.43 -8.76
C ILE A 157 -26.93 1.51 -9.93
N GLU A 158 -27.25 0.38 -10.57
CA GLU A 158 -28.39 0.34 -11.48
C GLU A 158 -29.67 0.54 -10.64
N GLU A 159 -30.45 1.57 -10.95
CA GLU A 159 -31.75 1.78 -10.32
C GLU A 159 -32.62 0.54 -10.60
N ALA A 160 -32.99 -0.17 -9.52
CA ALA A 160 -33.97 -1.24 -9.60
C ALA A 160 -35.30 -0.64 -10.09
N ARG A 161 -35.63 -0.88 -11.35
CA ARG A 161 -36.94 -0.55 -11.93
C ARG A 161 -38.05 -1.34 -11.27
#